data_AF-A0A532T9Q8-F1
#
_entry.id   AF-A0A532T9Q8-F1
#
_cell.length_a   1.000
_cell.length_b   1.000
_cell.length_c   1.000
_cell.angle_alpha   90.00
_cell.angle_beta   90.00
_cell.angle_gamma   90.00
#
_symmetry.space_group_name_H-M   'P 1'
#
loop_
_entity.id
_entity.type
_entity.pdbx_description
1 polymer ?
#
loop_
_entity_poly.entity_id
_entity_poly.type
_entity_poly.pdbx_seq_one_letter_code
_entity_poly.pdbx_strand_id
1 'polypeptide(L)'
;MWYSFDGGLITFAFTNNTVFNQTGWTELSEGNVTITFYTRDLAGNEASESVTVIKSVPSGIDPGVIITIVIVSIIGGVAVISVVYIFMKKRTTP
;
A
#
# COMPACT_ATOMS: atom_id res chain seq x y z
N MET A 1 -14.31 24.64 9.21
CA MET A 1 -13.91 24.06 7.93
C MET A 1 -14.03 22.55 8.03
N TRP A 2 -14.46 21.88 6.97
CA TRP A 2 -14.51 20.42 6.87
C TRP A 2 -14.12 20.01 5.45
N TYR A 3 -13.95 18.72 5.20
CA TYR A 3 -13.61 18.22 3.88
C TYR A 3 -14.29 16.88 3.59
N SER A 4 -14.31 16.47 2.33
CA SER A 4 -14.84 15.18 1.86
C SER A 4 -13.95 14.61 0.75
N PHE A 5 -13.87 13.29 0.68
CA PHE A 5 -13.21 12.58 -0.43
C PHE A 5 -14.19 12.15 -1.55
N ASP A 6 -15.49 12.31 -1.31
CA ASP A 6 -16.58 11.73 -2.11
C ASP A 6 -17.63 12.77 -2.54
N GLY A 7 -17.24 14.05 -2.60
CA GLY A 7 -18.15 15.12 -2.99
C GLY A 7 -19.21 15.49 -1.94
N GLY A 8 -18.97 15.13 -0.67
CA GLY A 8 -19.79 15.58 0.47
C GLY A 8 -20.75 14.54 1.03
N LEU A 9 -20.68 13.29 0.58
CA LEU A 9 -21.47 12.19 1.17
C LEU A 9 -20.97 11.86 2.58
N ILE A 10 -19.64 11.82 2.74
CA ILE A 10 -18.98 11.67 4.03
C ILE A 10 -18.07 12.88 4.25
N THR A 11 -18.35 13.63 5.32
CA THR A 11 -17.57 14.81 5.69
C THR A 11 -16.76 14.57 6.95
N PHE A 12 -15.55 15.11 6.97
CA PHE A 12 -14.62 15.06 8.09
C PHE A 12 -14.33 16.48 8.58
N ALA A 13 -14.46 16.72 9.89
CA ALA A 13 -14.00 17.96 10.50
C ALA A 13 -12.47 17.95 10.64
N PHE A 14 -11.84 19.12 10.48
CA PHE A 14 -10.43 19.28 10.81
C PHE A 14 -10.24 19.21 12.33
N THR A 15 -9.54 18.18 12.81
CA THR A 15 -9.07 18.08 14.20
C THR A 15 -7.69 18.71 14.37
N ASN A 16 -6.88 18.64 13.32
CA ASN A 16 -5.63 19.38 13.14
C ASN A 16 -5.47 19.72 11.65
N ASN A 17 -4.51 20.58 11.35
CA ASN A 17 -4.22 21.11 10.02
C ASN A 17 -3.11 20.31 9.30
N THR A 18 -2.75 19.13 9.81
CA THR A 18 -1.62 18.35 9.32
C THR A 18 -1.98 16.93 8.88
N VAL A 19 -3.10 16.37 9.34
CA VAL A 19 -3.45 14.96 9.14
C VAL A 19 -4.91 14.82 8.72
N PHE A 20 -5.15 14.02 7.67
CA PHE A 20 -6.49 13.60 7.27
C PHE A 20 -7.01 12.45 8.14
N ASN A 21 -8.32 12.21 8.13
CA ASN A 21 -8.93 11.10 8.84
C ASN A 21 -8.38 9.78 8.30
N GLN A 22 -7.70 9.02 9.16
CA GLN A 22 -6.97 7.82 8.74
C GLN A 22 -7.90 6.74 8.19
N THR A 23 -9.06 6.52 8.80
CA THR A 23 -10.04 5.53 8.33
C THR A 23 -10.53 5.89 6.95
N GLY A 24 -11.00 7.14 6.77
CA GLY A 24 -11.47 7.63 5.47
C GLY A 24 -10.38 7.59 4.40
N TRP A 25 -9.14 7.97 4.74
CA TRP A 25 -8.02 7.91 3.79
C TRP A 25 -7.65 6.48 3.39
N THR A 26 -7.73 5.52 4.32
CA THR A 26 -7.34 4.13 4.08
C THR A 26 -8.32 3.40 3.16
N GLU A 27 -9.61 3.74 3.23
CA GLU A 27 -10.67 3.14 2.39
C GLU A 27 -10.59 3.54 0.91
N LEU A 28 -9.92 4.65 0.58
CA LEU A 28 -9.76 5.10 -0.79
C LEU A 28 -8.85 4.17 -1.59
N SER A 29 -9.16 3.96 -2.87
CA SER A 29 -8.24 3.27 -3.80
C SER A 29 -7.02 4.13 -4.14
N GLU A 30 -5.96 3.50 -4.63
CA GLU A 30 -4.83 4.21 -5.24
C GLU A 30 -5.26 4.95 -6.52
N GLY A 31 -4.51 5.99 -6.88
CA GLY A 31 -4.80 6.85 -8.03
C GLY A 31 -5.28 8.24 -7.62
N ASN A 32 -6.07 8.87 -8.51
CA ASN A 32 -6.56 10.23 -8.29
C ASN A 32 -7.62 10.26 -7.19
N VAL A 33 -7.37 11.05 -6.16
CA VAL A 33 -8.31 11.35 -5.07
C VAL A 33 -8.65 12.83 -5.13
N THR A 34 -9.94 13.14 -5.27
CA THR A 34 -10.43 14.52 -5.19
C THR A 34 -10.82 14.83 -3.74
N ILE A 35 -10.22 15.86 -3.17
CA ILE A 35 -10.53 16.36 -1.83
C ILE A 35 -11.27 17.66 -2.00
N THR A 36 -12.51 17.74 -1.51
CA THR A 36 -13.29 18.98 -1.49
C THR A 36 -13.30 19.54 -0.10
N PHE A 37 -12.88 20.79 0.05
CA PHE A 37 -12.84 21.55 1.29
C PHE A 37 -14.04 22.48 1.35
N TYR A 38 -14.63 22.62 2.52
CA TYR A 38 -15.82 23.44 2.75
C TYR A 38 -15.63 24.36 3.94
N THR A 39 -16.11 25.59 3.80
CA THR A 39 -16.20 26.57 4.87
C THR A 39 -17.63 27.07 5.00
N ARG A 40 -17.99 27.50 6.21
CA ARG A 40 -19.24 28.20 6.48
C ARG A 40 -18.93 29.37 7.39
N ASP A 41 -19.42 30.55 7.02
CA ASP A 41 -19.30 31.73 7.86
C ASP A 41 -20.38 31.76 8.97
N LEU A 42 -20.35 32.79 9.83
CA LEU A 42 -21.33 32.94 10.91
C LEU A 42 -22.75 33.27 10.41
N ALA A 43 -22.88 33.79 9.19
CA ALA A 43 -24.17 34.11 8.57
C ALA A 43 -24.79 32.89 7.87
N GLY A 44 -24.06 31.78 7.80
CA GLY A 44 -24.50 30.54 7.16
C GLY A 44 -24.14 30.42 5.69
N ASN A 45 -23.36 31.34 5.12
CA ASN A 45 -22.91 31.24 3.74
C ASN A 45 -21.85 30.15 3.63
N GLU A 46 -21.98 29.29 2.63
CA GLU A 46 -21.05 28.19 2.37
C GLU A 46 -20.22 28.44 1.11
N ALA A 47 -18.95 28.06 1.18
CA ALA A 47 -18.04 28.04 0.04
C ALA A 47 -17.25 26.73 0.03
N SER A 48 -16.86 26.28 -1.16
CA SER A 48 -16.09 25.06 -1.33
C SER A 48 -15.03 25.17 -2.43
N GLU A 49 -13.94 24.44 -2.28
CA GLU A 49 -12.85 24.34 -3.26
C GLU A 49 -12.33 22.89 -3.31
N SER A 50 -11.89 22.42 -4.48
CA SER A 50 -11.45 21.03 -4.66
C SER A 50 -10.00 20.94 -5.14
N VAL A 51 -9.26 19.97 -4.59
CA VAL A 51 -7.90 19.64 -5.01
C VAL A 51 -7.83 18.17 -5.36
N THR A 52 -7.15 17.83 -6.46
CA THR A 52 -6.86 16.43 -6.79
C THR A 52 -5.44 16.09 -6.39
N VAL A 53 -5.29 14.98 -5.66
CA VAL A 53 -3.99 14.40 -5.28
C VAL A 53 -3.88 12.98 -5.84
N ILE A 54 -2.65 12.49 -6.00
CA ILE A 54 -2.40 11.10 -6.39
C ILE A 54 -2.05 10.32 -5.12
N LYS A 55 -2.92 9.38 -4.73
CA LYS A 55 -2.65 8.41 -3.67
C LYS A 55 -1.87 7.25 -4.27
N SER A 56 -0.66 7.03 -3.79
CA SER A 56 0.15 5.85 -4.14
C SER A 56 0.64 5.19 -2.87
N VAL A 57 0.52 3.87 -2.79
CA VAL A 57 1.23 3.07 -1.80
C VAL A 57 2.58 2.71 -2.40
N PRO A 58 3.70 2.92 -1.69
CA PRO A 58 4.99 2.46 -2.17
C PRO A 58 4.89 0.97 -2.50
N SER A 59 5.26 0.59 -3.71
CA SER A 59 5.32 -0.83 -4.08
C SER A 59 6.28 -1.53 -3.11
N GLY A 60 5.72 -2.31 -2.17
CA GLY A 60 6.47 -3.33 -1.46
C GLY A 60 6.97 -4.39 -2.44
N ILE A 61 7.78 -5.34 -1.98
CA ILE A 61 8.12 -6.50 -2.81
C ILE A 61 6.81 -7.22 -3.16
N ASP A 62 6.53 -7.32 -4.45
CA ASP A 62 5.37 -8.02 -4.98
C ASP A 62 5.28 -9.45 -4.38
N PRO A 63 4.12 -9.90 -3.89
CA PRO A 63 3.95 -11.24 -3.35
C PRO A 63 4.42 -12.36 -4.30
N GLY A 64 4.29 -12.17 -5.62
CA GLY A 64 4.82 -13.08 -6.64
C GLY A 64 6.34 -13.13 -6.68
N VAL A 65 7.04 -12.01 -6.46
CA VAL A 65 8.50 -11.98 -6.29
C VAL A 65 8.92 -12.74 -5.03
N ILE A 66 8.19 -12.61 -3.92
CA ILE A 66 8.46 -13.38 -2.69
C ILE A 66 8.31 -14.89 -2.96
N ILE A 67 7.23 -15.30 -3.60
CA ILE A 67 6.99 -16.71 -3.96
C ILE A 67 8.10 -17.25 -4.87
N THR A 68 8.54 -16.46 -5.85
CA THR A 68 9.63 -16.84 -6.77
C THR A 68 10.94 -17.05 -6.04
N ILE A 69 11.31 -16.15 -5.11
CA ILE A 69 12.51 -16.27 -4.28
C ILE A 69 12.46 -17.55 -3.45
N VAL A 70 11.33 -17.85 -2.82
CA VAL A 70 11.16 -19.06 -1.99
C VAL A 70 11.34 -20.33 -2.83
N ILE A 71 10.71 -20.41 -4.01
CA ILE A 71 10.82 -21.56 -4.91
C ILE A 71 12.27 -21.76 -5.38
N VAL A 72 12.94 -20.69 -5.83
CA VAL A 72 14.34 -20.76 -6.29
C VAL A 72 15.27 -21.20 -5.16
N SER A 73 15.04 -20.72 -3.94
CA SER A 73 15.84 -21.08 -2.75
C SER A 73 15.69 -22.57 -2.41
N ILE A 74 14.47 -23.11 -2.49
CA ILE A 74 14.19 -24.53 -2.25
C ILE A 74 14.86 -25.41 -3.33
N ILE A 75 14.67 -25.08 -4.61
CA ILE A 75 15.26 -25.83 -5.72
C ILE A 75 16.79 -25.81 -5.64
N GLY A 76 17.38 -24.65 -5.39
CA GLY A 76 18.82 -24.49 -5.20
C GLY A 76 19.34 -25.34 -4.03
N GLY A 77 18.66 -25.30 -2.88
CA GLY A 77 19.01 -26.10 -1.71
C GLY A 77 18.98 -27.61 -2.00
N VAL A 78 17.92 -28.10 -2.65
CA VAL A 78 17.78 -29.52 -3.01
C VAL A 78 18.87 -29.96 -4.00
N ALA A 79 19.19 -29.12 -5.00
CA ALA A 79 20.25 -29.40 -5.96
C ALA A 79 21.62 -29.53 -5.27
N VAL A 80 21.95 -28.61 -4.35
CA VAL A 80 23.20 -28.65 -3.58
C VAL A 80 23.28 -29.92 -2.74
N ILE A 81 22.22 -30.27 -2.00
CA ILE A 81 22.16 -31.49 -1.18
C ILE A 81 22.37 -32.73 -2.06
N SER A 82 21.72 -32.78 -3.23
CA SER A 82 21.83 -33.89 -4.16
C SER A 82 23.26 -34.05 -4.70
N VAL A 83 23.93 -32.96 -5.06
CA VAL A 83 25.32 -32.97 -5.53
C VAL A 83 26.27 -33.43 -4.43
N VAL A 84 26.11 -32.92 -3.20
CA VAL A 84 26.92 -33.33 -2.05
C VAL A 84 26.75 -34.83 -1.78
N TYR A 85 25.52 -35.32 -1.80
CA TYR A 85 25.24 -36.75 -1.63
C TYR A 85 25.94 -37.62 -2.70
N ILE A 86 25.84 -37.23 -3.98
CA ILE A 86 26.50 -37.94 -5.08
C ILE A 86 28.02 -37.97 -4.87
N PHE A 87 28.60 -36.85 -4.46
CA PHE A 87 30.04 -36.73 -4.23
C PHE A 87 30.52 -37.60 -3.06
N MET A 88 29.77 -37.64 -1.96
CA MET A 88 30.06 -38.51 -0.82
C MET A 88 29.97 -39.99 -1.18
N LYS A 89 28.95 -40.38 -1.98
CA LYS A 89 28.77 -41.76 -2.44
C LYS A 89 29.89 -42.24 -3.37
N LYS A 90 30.39 -41.36 -4.25
CA LYS A 90 31.54 -41.67 -5.12
C LYS A 90 32.83 -41.90 -4.34
N ARG A 91 33.01 -41.24 -3.19
CA ARG A 91 34.20 -41.42 -2.33
C ARG A 91 34.17 -42.69 -1.47
N THR A 92 33.00 -43.31 -1.30
CA THR A 92 32.81 -44.49 -0.43
C THR A 92 32.74 -45.81 -1.20
N THR A 93 32.75 -45.78 -2.53
CA THR A 93 32.92 -46.99 -3.35
C THR A 93 34.42 -47.23 -3.58
N PRO A 94 35.00 -48.35 -3.11
CA PRO A 94 36.44 -48.64 -3.25
C PRO A 94 36.86 -48.91 -4.69
#